data_AF-A0A847C0S8-F1
#
_entry.id   AF-A0A847C0S8-F1
#
_cell.length_a   1.000
_cell.length_b   1.000
_cell.length_c   1.000
_cell.angle_alpha   90.00
_cell.angle_beta   90.00
_cell.angle_gamma   90.00
#
_symmetry.space_group_name_H-M   'P 1'
#
loop_
_entity.id
_entity.type
_entity.pdbx_description
1 polymer ?
#
loop_
_entity_poly.entity_id
_entity_poly.type
_entity_poly.pdbx_seq_one_letter_code
_entity_poly.pdbx_strand_id
1 'polypeptide(L)'
;YLPYLRFKGNIFTCQGNRTDFRFVDITQLAVPFDGVPNSLGFRAQAMTLKFLDPAAQGLFFKPTLKLADILVKVSRLGSKPSGEVVHHRAHIGERTSLVYLPLYRRQDRLFDAVTNRPILTLPAGREIIPPFSAPPASWRLNILPTLCPVCGWHLEGEKDSAALVCRNCERVFETSSGRFAPVEHVIVAGSGEETTFLPFWRMTATSTTPPMQSFADFIRITRQPRIPPPEWEKMPLSFWCPAFRIRPKIFLQLLRTATMAQPPCPGSVSFGQKPLFPVTLPASEAAQSLKLALADLTIKKSDLFPLLPKTRFTVVRTTLAYLPFRDNGRELTQSGSSITIDKNALDFGRKL
;
A
#
# COMPACT_ATOMS: atom_id res chain seq x y z
N TYR A 1 -13.35 -19.47 18.65
CA TYR A 1 -12.46 -18.74 17.73
C TYR A 1 -12.04 -17.42 18.34
N LEU A 2 -10.74 -17.24 18.55
CA LEU A 2 -10.16 -16.05 19.17
C LEU A 2 -9.57 -15.10 18.10
N PRO A 3 -9.98 -13.82 18.04
CA PRO A 3 -9.58 -12.91 16.98
C PRO A 3 -8.21 -12.28 17.24
N TYR A 4 -7.38 -12.25 16.20
CA TYR A 4 -6.13 -11.51 16.13
C TYR A 4 -6.19 -10.57 14.94
N LEU A 5 -5.90 -9.30 15.15
CA LEU A 5 -5.78 -8.34 14.07
C LEU A 5 -4.32 -8.34 13.58
N ARG A 6 -4.15 -8.58 12.28
CA ARG A 6 -2.86 -8.62 11.60
C ARG A 6 -2.67 -7.35 10.77
N PHE A 7 -1.50 -6.75 10.89
CA PHE A 7 -1.03 -5.69 10.01
C PHE A 7 0.22 -6.18 9.28
N LYS A 8 0.21 -6.16 7.95
CA LYS A 8 1.35 -6.50 7.09
C LYS A 8 1.57 -5.37 6.08
N GLY A 9 2.71 -4.69 6.06
CA GLY A 9 2.96 -3.63 5.09
C GLY A 9 4.19 -2.78 5.39
N ASN A 10 4.45 -1.80 4.52
CA ASN A 10 5.51 -0.83 4.74
C ASN A 10 4.98 0.38 5.51
N ILE A 11 5.82 0.90 6.40
CA ILE A 11 5.54 2.09 7.16
C ILE A 11 6.67 3.07 6.92
N PHE A 12 6.30 4.25 6.46
CA PHE A 12 7.19 5.39 6.26
C PHE A 12 6.90 6.41 7.34
N THR A 13 7.96 6.93 7.98
CA THR A 13 7.84 7.89 9.08
C THR A 13 8.77 9.07 8.82
N CYS A 14 8.22 10.28 8.78
CA CYS A 14 8.98 11.51 8.79
C CYS A 14 9.11 11.96 10.25
N GLN A 15 10.31 11.82 10.82
CA GLN A 15 10.60 12.15 12.22
C GLN A 15 11.91 12.91 12.34
N GLY A 16 11.98 13.88 13.25
CA GLY A 16 13.12 14.80 13.33
C GLY A 16 13.36 15.44 11.96
N ASN A 17 14.52 15.16 11.36
CA ASN A 17 14.90 15.62 10.01
C ASN A 17 15.15 14.46 9.02
N ARG A 18 14.51 13.30 9.20
CA ARG A 18 14.71 12.11 8.37
C ARG A 18 13.42 11.40 8.01
N THR A 19 13.45 10.75 6.85
CA THR A 19 12.39 9.84 6.41
C THR A 19 12.90 8.43 6.66
N ASP A 20 12.35 7.76 7.65
CA ASP A 20 12.65 6.36 7.96
C ASP A 20 11.56 5.46 7.37
N PHE A 21 11.92 4.20 7.13
CA PHE A 21 10.99 3.20 6.66
C PHE A 21 11.26 1.84 7.28
N ARG A 22 10.23 1.01 7.33
CA ARG A 22 10.35 -0.40 7.72
C ARG A 22 9.20 -1.21 7.17
N PHE A 23 9.45 -2.50 7.00
CA PHE A 23 8.41 -3.49 6.78
C PHE A 23 7.96 -4.02 8.14
N VAL A 24 6.64 -4.19 8.32
CA VAL A 24 6.05 -4.72 9.56
C VAL A 24 5.04 -5.79 9.20
N ASP A 25 5.15 -6.96 9.84
CA ASP A 25 4.13 -8.01 9.82
C ASP A 25 3.91 -8.47 11.26
N ILE A 26 2.86 -7.95 11.90
CA ILE A 26 2.55 -8.26 13.29
C ILE A 26 1.10 -8.71 13.45
N THR A 27 0.87 -9.53 14.47
CA THR A 27 -0.46 -9.93 14.92
C THR A 27 -0.65 -9.53 16.37
N GLN A 28 -1.83 -9.00 16.70
CA GLN A 28 -2.20 -8.61 18.05
C GLN A 28 -3.56 -9.20 18.39
N LEU A 29 -3.67 -9.79 19.59
CA LEU A 29 -4.94 -10.25 20.14
C LEU A 29 -5.94 -9.09 20.15
N ALA A 30 -7.09 -9.29 19.49
CA ALA A 30 -8.06 -8.23 19.23
C ALA A 30 -9.18 -8.16 20.28
N VAL A 31 -9.07 -8.91 21.38
CA VAL A 31 -10.02 -8.95 22.49
C VAL A 31 -9.26 -9.10 23.81
N PRO A 32 -9.65 -8.44 24.91
CA PRO A 32 -9.07 -8.71 26.22
C PRO A 32 -9.38 -10.16 26.62
N PHE A 33 -8.34 -10.98 26.73
CA PHE A 33 -8.49 -12.36 27.18
C PHE A 33 -7.18 -12.80 27.84
N ASP A 34 -7.20 -12.92 29.15
CA ASP A 34 -5.98 -13.21 29.92
C ASP A 34 -5.55 -14.67 29.75
N GLY A 35 -4.24 -14.90 29.80
CA GLY A 35 -3.66 -16.24 29.75
C GLY A 35 -3.46 -16.82 28.35
N VAL A 36 -3.82 -16.10 27.28
CA VAL A 36 -3.49 -16.47 25.89
C VAL A 36 -2.36 -15.60 25.33
N PRO A 37 -1.61 -16.08 24.32
CA PRO A 37 -0.59 -15.28 23.67
C PRO A 37 -1.17 -14.00 23.06
N ASN A 38 -0.53 -12.87 23.33
CA ASN A 38 -0.88 -11.58 22.75
C ASN A 38 -0.63 -11.48 21.24
N SER A 39 0.10 -12.44 20.66
CA SER A 39 0.43 -12.52 19.24
C SER A 39 0.43 -13.98 18.77
N LEU A 40 0.17 -14.18 17.47
CA LEU A 40 0.33 -15.48 16.81
C LEU A 40 1.79 -15.76 16.40
N GLY A 41 2.72 -14.82 16.65
CA GLY A 41 4.11 -14.93 16.22
C GLY A 41 4.21 -15.14 14.70
N PHE A 42 5.13 -16.00 14.27
CA PHE A 42 5.35 -16.30 12.85
C PHE A 42 4.27 -17.19 12.22
N ARG A 43 3.28 -17.67 12.98
CA ARG A 43 2.27 -18.62 12.46
C ARG A 43 1.44 -18.03 11.33
N ALA A 44 1.07 -16.75 11.44
CA ALA A 44 0.33 -16.08 10.38
C ALA A 44 1.15 -15.92 9.08
N GLN A 45 2.47 -16.07 9.14
CA GLN A 45 3.40 -15.98 8.02
C GLN A 45 3.75 -17.37 7.45
N ALA A 46 3.90 -18.38 8.33
CA ALA A 46 4.36 -19.71 7.97
C ALA A 46 3.23 -20.70 7.64
N MET A 47 1.99 -20.41 8.06
CA MET A 47 0.85 -21.32 7.89
C MET A 47 -0.11 -20.85 6.80
N THR A 48 -0.76 -21.80 6.14
CA THR A 48 -1.83 -21.50 5.17
C THR A 48 -3.07 -21.02 5.91
N LEU A 49 -3.49 -19.79 5.63
CA LEU A 49 -4.73 -19.21 6.16
C LEU A 49 -5.91 -19.61 5.27
N LYS A 50 -7.04 -19.93 5.90
CA LYS A 50 -8.30 -20.20 5.21
C LYS A 50 -9.25 -19.02 5.43
N PHE A 51 -10.03 -18.67 4.39
CA PHE A 51 -11.11 -17.71 4.56
C PHE A 51 -12.14 -18.26 5.53
N LEU A 52 -12.69 -17.39 6.39
CA LEU A 52 -13.76 -17.75 7.30
C LEU A 52 -15.04 -17.98 6.49
N ASP A 53 -15.60 -19.19 6.60
CA ASP A 53 -16.94 -19.48 6.12
C ASP A 53 -17.98 -18.81 7.04
N PRO A 54 -18.90 -17.97 6.53
CA PRO A 54 -19.98 -17.41 7.33
C PRO A 54 -20.87 -18.46 8.00
N ALA A 55 -20.92 -19.68 7.46
CA ALA A 55 -21.64 -20.82 8.03
C ALA A 55 -20.81 -21.64 9.04
N ALA A 56 -19.57 -21.22 9.36
CA ALA A 56 -18.73 -21.92 10.31
C ALA A 56 -19.38 -22.01 11.69
N GLN A 57 -19.51 -23.23 12.20
CA GLN A 57 -20.05 -23.49 13.54
C GLN A 57 -19.03 -23.12 14.61
N GLY A 58 -19.52 -22.66 15.77
CA GLY A 58 -18.73 -22.38 16.96
C GLY A 58 -18.89 -20.95 17.46
N LEU A 59 -18.19 -20.66 18.57
CA LEU A 59 -18.27 -19.37 19.26
C LEU A 59 -17.15 -18.45 18.79
N PHE A 60 -17.50 -17.24 18.35
CA PHE A 60 -16.55 -16.22 17.91
C PHE A 60 -16.52 -15.06 18.90
N PHE A 61 -15.32 -14.72 19.38
CA PHE A 61 -15.17 -13.50 20.18
C PHE A 61 -15.30 -12.27 19.30
N LYS A 62 -16.04 -11.26 19.79
CA LYS A 62 -16.15 -9.97 19.12
C LYS A 62 -14.82 -9.21 19.26
N PRO A 63 -14.14 -8.84 18.17
CA PRO A 63 -12.94 -8.01 18.26
C PRO A 63 -13.33 -6.62 18.79
N THR A 64 -12.58 -6.13 19.78
CA THR A 64 -12.73 -4.79 20.38
C THR A 64 -11.58 -3.85 20.00
N LEU A 65 -10.43 -4.41 19.62
CA LEU A 65 -9.26 -3.63 19.20
C LEU A 65 -9.49 -3.00 17.82
N LYS A 66 -9.25 -1.69 17.70
CA LYS A 66 -9.34 -0.98 16.42
C LYS A 66 -7.99 -1.02 15.70
N LEU A 67 -8.03 -0.88 14.37
CA LEU A 67 -6.81 -0.78 13.56
C LEU A 67 -5.90 0.36 14.03
N ALA A 68 -6.47 1.52 14.40
CA ALA A 68 -5.73 2.65 14.93
C ALA A 68 -4.84 2.27 16.13
N ASP A 69 -5.32 1.40 17.02
CA ASP A 69 -4.58 0.96 18.20
C ASP A 69 -3.36 0.12 17.83
N ILE A 70 -3.50 -0.73 16.80
CA ILE A 70 -2.35 -1.45 16.23
C ILE A 70 -1.37 -0.48 15.61
N LEU A 71 -1.81 0.50 14.82
CA LEU A 71 -0.91 1.48 14.19
C LEU A 71 -0.11 2.27 15.25
N VAL A 72 -0.74 2.62 16.38
CA VAL A 72 -0.05 3.20 17.55
C VAL A 72 0.97 2.22 18.12
N LYS A 73 0.63 0.95 18.32
CA LYS A 73 1.60 -0.04 18.84
C LYS A 73 2.76 -0.24 17.88
N VAL A 74 2.47 -0.39 16.58
CA VAL A 74 3.49 -0.49 15.54
C VAL A 74 4.42 0.71 15.63
N SER A 75 3.89 1.92 15.73
CA SER A 75 4.69 3.15 15.86
C SER A 75 5.74 3.11 16.96
N ARG A 76 5.46 2.42 18.08
CA ARG A 76 6.35 2.29 19.22
C ARG A 76 7.39 1.17 19.06
N LEU A 77 7.09 0.12 18.29
CA LEU A 77 7.95 -1.06 18.11
C LEU A 77 9.28 -0.81 17.38
N GLY A 78 9.51 0.38 16.81
CA GLY A 78 10.71 0.66 16.01
C GLY A 78 11.36 2.01 16.25
N SER A 79 10.80 2.81 17.14
CA SER A 79 11.46 4.00 17.62
C SER A 79 12.18 3.56 18.89
N LYS A 80 13.52 3.64 18.95
CA LYS A 80 14.12 3.99 20.24
C LYS A 80 13.34 5.22 20.71
N PRO A 81 13.07 5.43 22.00
CA PRO A 81 12.53 6.70 22.46
C PRO A 81 13.59 7.80 22.28
N SER A 82 13.95 8.11 21.04
CA SER A 82 14.37 9.45 20.68
C SER A 82 13.12 10.29 20.88
N GLY A 83 13.15 11.27 21.76
CA GLY A 83 12.07 12.27 21.92
C GLY A 83 11.85 13.13 20.66
N GLU A 84 12.25 12.64 19.48
CA GLU A 84 12.06 13.28 18.19
C GLU A 84 10.57 13.27 17.82
N VAL A 85 10.08 14.42 17.38
CA VAL A 85 8.69 14.61 16.98
C VAL A 85 8.43 13.88 15.67
N VAL A 86 7.37 13.06 15.64
CA VAL A 86 6.86 12.45 14.40
C VAL A 86 5.96 13.46 13.71
N HIS A 87 6.34 13.87 12.50
CA HIS A 87 5.63 14.86 11.71
C HIS A 87 4.64 14.25 10.72
N HIS A 88 4.93 13.06 10.21
CA HIS A 88 4.05 12.36 9.29
C HIS A 88 4.32 10.86 9.29
N ARG A 89 3.28 10.07 9.01
CA ARG A 89 3.35 8.64 8.78
C ARG A 89 2.43 8.25 7.64
N ALA A 90 2.92 7.37 6.78
CA ALA A 90 2.14 6.75 5.73
C ALA A 90 2.33 5.24 5.78
N HIS A 91 1.24 4.53 5.49
CA HIS A 91 1.19 3.09 5.36
C HIS A 91 1.01 2.83 3.86
N ILE A 92 1.93 2.06 3.28
CA ILE A 92 1.93 1.80 1.84
C ILE A 92 2.31 0.33 1.59
N GLY A 93 1.61 -0.30 0.68
CA GLY A 93 1.59 -1.74 0.45
C GLY A 93 0.91 -2.53 1.56
N GLU A 94 0.14 -1.90 2.46
CA GLU A 94 -0.40 -2.59 3.63
C GLU A 94 -1.57 -3.51 3.32
N ARG A 95 -1.75 -4.49 4.20
CA ARG A 95 -2.92 -5.35 4.29
C ARG A 95 -3.25 -5.51 5.76
N THR A 96 -4.49 -5.21 6.10
CA THR A 96 -5.06 -5.48 7.42
C THR A 96 -5.97 -6.69 7.32
N SER A 97 -5.84 -7.65 8.23
CA SER A 97 -6.65 -8.86 8.22
C SER A 97 -7.06 -9.24 9.64
N LEU A 98 -8.28 -9.74 9.80
CA LEU A 98 -8.73 -10.37 11.04
C LEU A 98 -8.52 -11.88 10.93
N VAL A 99 -7.63 -12.42 11.74
CA VAL A 99 -7.25 -13.83 11.77
C VAL A 99 -7.83 -14.48 13.01
N TYR A 100 -8.60 -15.55 12.85
CA TYR A 100 -9.17 -16.29 13.97
C TYR A 100 -8.33 -17.52 14.30
N LEU A 101 -7.89 -17.63 15.55
CA LEU A 101 -7.29 -18.85 16.10
C LEU A 101 -8.42 -19.78 16.59
N PRO A 102 -8.58 -20.99 16.02
CA PRO A 102 -9.52 -21.96 16.55
C PRO A 102 -9.00 -22.52 17.88
N LEU A 103 -9.89 -22.57 18.86
CA LEU A 103 -9.61 -23.09 20.21
C LEU A 103 -10.71 -24.08 20.57
N TYR A 104 -10.37 -25.12 21.35
CA TYR A 104 -11.35 -26.03 21.93
C TYR A 104 -11.09 -26.21 23.42
N ARG A 105 -12.14 -26.53 24.18
CA ARG A 105 -12.06 -26.81 25.62
C ARG A 105 -12.11 -28.31 25.83
N ARG A 106 -11.22 -28.82 26.68
CA ARG A 106 -11.30 -30.19 27.21
C ARG A 106 -11.12 -30.12 28.73
N GLN A 107 -12.15 -30.52 29.47
CA GLN A 107 -12.21 -30.38 30.93
C GLN A 107 -12.04 -28.92 31.38
N ASP A 108 -11.03 -28.63 32.19
CA ASP A 108 -10.65 -27.33 32.73
C ASP A 108 -9.57 -26.64 31.89
N ARG A 109 -9.21 -27.15 30.71
CA ARG A 109 -8.13 -26.58 29.89
C ARG A 109 -8.62 -26.11 28.53
N LEU A 110 -8.07 -24.98 28.10
CA LEU A 110 -8.25 -24.43 26.76
C LEU A 110 -7.05 -24.82 25.90
N PHE A 111 -7.32 -25.34 24.70
CA PHE A 111 -6.32 -25.83 23.77
C PHE A 111 -6.31 -25.01 22.49
N ASP A 112 -5.12 -24.84 21.92
CA ASP A 112 -4.93 -24.41 20.54
C ASP A 112 -5.33 -25.54 19.60
N ALA A 113 -6.39 -25.37 18.81
CA ALA A 113 -6.89 -26.42 17.92
C ALA A 113 -5.99 -26.69 16.70
N VAL A 114 -5.03 -25.80 16.42
CA VAL A 114 -4.08 -25.96 15.31
C VAL A 114 -2.86 -26.78 15.75
N THR A 115 -2.35 -26.54 16.95
CA THR A 115 -1.16 -27.22 17.48
C THR A 115 -1.49 -28.35 18.46
N ASN A 116 -2.75 -28.46 18.86
CA ASN A 116 -3.24 -29.41 19.86
C ASN A 116 -2.54 -29.28 21.23
N ARG A 117 -2.05 -28.07 21.55
CA ARG A 117 -1.32 -27.77 22.80
C ARG A 117 -2.20 -27.01 23.79
N PRO A 118 -2.09 -27.29 25.10
CA PRO A 118 -2.79 -26.51 26.11
C PRO A 118 -2.24 -25.07 26.14
N ILE A 119 -3.14 -24.08 26.22
CA ILE A 119 -2.78 -22.66 26.34
C ILE A 119 -2.89 -22.20 27.79
N LEU A 120 -4.02 -22.50 28.43
CA LEU A 120 -4.28 -22.11 29.82
C LEU A 120 -5.24 -23.07 30.50
N THR A 121 -5.10 -23.16 31.81
CA THR A 121 -6.07 -23.81 32.71
C THR A 121 -7.09 -22.76 33.16
N LEU A 122 -8.36 -23.06 32.93
CA LEU A 122 -9.50 -22.26 33.38
C LEU A 122 -9.77 -22.60 34.86
N PRO A 123 -9.84 -21.61 35.76
CA PRO A 123 -10.31 -21.82 37.12
C PRO A 123 -11.66 -22.54 37.14
N ALA A 124 -11.88 -23.39 38.15
CA ALA A 124 -13.16 -24.06 38.35
C ALA A 124 -14.29 -23.02 38.42
N GLY A 125 -15.35 -23.22 37.62
CA GLY A 125 -16.47 -22.27 37.52
C GLY A 125 -16.22 -21.02 36.67
N ARG A 126 -15.03 -20.82 36.07
CA ARG A 126 -14.81 -19.73 35.10
C ARG A 126 -15.59 -20.02 33.82
N GLU A 127 -16.77 -19.44 33.72
CA GLU A 127 -17.46 -19.32 32.44
C GLU A 127 -16.70 -18.35 31.54
N ILE A 128 -16.51 -18.75 30.28
CA ILE A 128 -16.07 -17.82 29.24
C ILE A 128 -17.33 -17.03 28.85
N ILE A 129 -17.62 -15.98 29.62
CA ILE A 129 -18.72 -15.05 29.39
C ILE A 129 -18.15 -13.87 28.60
N PRO A 130 -18.53 -13.67 27.35
CA PRO A 130 -17.96 -12.61 26.51
C PRO A 130 -19.03 -11.63 26.08
N PRO A 131 -18.67 -10.67 25.23
CA PRO A 131 -19.44 -10.44 24.03
C PRO A 131 -19.03 -11.49 22.97
N PHE A 132 -19.80 -12.57 22.84
CA PHE A 132 -19.73 -13.43 21.65
C PHE A 132 -20.42 -12.64 20.53
N SER A 133 -19.88 -12.70 19.33
CA SER A 133 -20.64 -12.36 18.13
C SER A 133 -20.85 -13.64 17.33
N ALA A 134 -21.89 -13.67 16.50
CA ALA A 134 -21.83 -14.54 15.33
C ALA A 134 -20.50 -14.26 14.58
N PRO A 135 -19.95 -15.22 13.81
CA PRO A 135 -19.04 -14.83 12.73
C PRO A 135 -19.71 -13.66 11.99
N PRO A 136 -19.00 -12.55 11.70
CA PRO A 136 -19.64 -11.32 11.25
C PRO A 136 -20.60 -11.64 10.10
N ALA A 137 -21.91 -11.62 10.37
CA ALA A 137 -22.94 -12.21 9.50
C ALA A 137 -23.03 -11.54 8.12
N SER A 138 -22.40 -10.36 8.00
CA SER A 138 -22.27 -9.56 6.79
C SER A 138 -20.99 -9.81 5.99
N TRP A 139 -20.00 -10.53 6.52
CA TRP A 139 -18.77 -10.79 5.76
C TRP A 139 -19.02 -11.85 4.71
N ARG A 140 -18.84 -11.49 3.43
CA ARG A 140 -18.88 -12.41 2.30
C ARG A 140 -17.74 -12.08 1.37
N LEU A 141 -17.12 -13.12 0.79
CA LEU A 141 -16.22 -12.94 -0.34
C LEU A 141 -17.02 -12.33 -1.49
N ASN A 142 -16.58 -11.16 -1.95
CA ASN A 142 -17.13 -10.59 -3.17
C ASN A 142 -16.34 -11.13 -4.36
N ILE A 143 -17.02 -11.88 -5.22
CA ILE A 143 -16.43 -12.48 -6.41
C ILE A 143 -16.91 -11.66 -7.60
N LEU A 144 -15.97 -11.02 -8.28
CA LEU A 144 -16.25 -10.27 -9.49
C LEU A 144 -15.80 -11.09 -10.70
N PRO A 145 -16.67 -11.27 -11.71
CA PRO A 145 -16.22 -11.87 -12.96
C PRO A 145 -15.20 -10.93 -13.60
N THR A 146 -14.05 -11.44 -14.03
CA THR A 146 -13.03 -10.65 -14.73
C THR A 146 -13.45 -10.38 -16.18
N LEU A 147 -14.65 -9.79 -16.33
CA LEU A 147 -15.24 -9.35 -17.59
C LEU A 147 -15.32 -7.83 -17.60
N CYS A 148 -14.99 -7.25 -18.75
CA CYS A 148 -14.99 -5.82 -18.95
C CYS A 148 -16.44 -5.31 -18.91
N PRO A 149 -16.76 -4.33 -18.05
CA PRO A 149 -18.12 -3.81 -17.93
C PRO A 149 -18.56 -2.99 -19.16
N VAL A 150 -17.66 -2.73 -20.12
CA VAL A 150 -17.95 -1.93 -21.31
C VAL A 150 -18.13 -2.79 -22.56
N CYS A 151 -17.26 -3.77 -22.80
CA CYS A 151 -17.30 -4.59 -24.02
C CYS A 151 -17.50 -6.09 -23.79
N GLY A 152 -17.61 -6.54 -22.53
CA GLY A 152 -17.80 -7.95 -22.17
C GLY A 152 -16.56 -8.84 -22.32
N TRP A 153 -15.44 -8.32 -22.85
CA TRP A 153 -14.20 -9.08 -23.01
C TRP A 153 -13.51 -9.37 -21.67
N HIS A 154 -12.57 -10.32 -21.66
CA HIS A 154 -11.78 -10.61 -20.46
C HIS A 154 -10.95 -9.41 -19.99
N LEU A 155 -10.90 -9.24 -18.67
CA LEU A 155 -9.98 -8.36 -17.97
C LEU A 155 -8.73 -9.15 -17.56
N GLU A 156 -7.56 -8.63 -17.92
CA GLU A 156 -6.25 -9.22 -17.64
C GLU A 156 -5.63 -8.62 -16.37
N GLY A 157 -5.01 -9.48 -15.58
CA GLY A 157 -4.23 -9.10 -14.42
C GLY A 157 -3.73 -10.33 -13.65
N GLU A 158 -2.84 -10.07 -12.71
CA GLU A 158 -2.27 -11.04 -11.79
C GLU A 158 -3.08 -11.18 -10.49
N LYS A 159 -2.82 -12.24 -9.70
CA LYS A 159 -3.53 -12.54 -8.43
C LYS A 159 -3.54 -11.40 -7.41
N ASP A 160 -2.53 -10.55 -7.45
CA ASP A 160 -2.33 -9.41 -6.54
C ASP A 160 -2.64 -8.05 -7.20
N SER A 161 -3.28 -8.06 -8.37
CA SER A 161 -3.57 -6.82 -9.10
C SER A 161 -4.67 -6.00 -8.44
N ALA A 162 -4.39 -4.71 -8.25
CA ALA A 162 -5.35 -3.71 -7.83
C ALA A 162 -6.16 -3.16 -9.01
N ALA A 163 -5.56 -3.13 -10.22
CA ALA A 163 -6.23 -2.74 -11.45
C ALA A 163 -6.05 -3.79 -12.55
N LEU A 164 -7.08 -3.95 -13.38
CA LEU A 164 -7.15 -4.91 -14.47
C LEU A 164 -7.30 -4.20 -15.83
N VAL A 165 -6.75 -4.81 -16.87
CA VAL A 165 -6.68 -4.21 -18.22
C VAL A 165 -7.60 -4.97 -19.18
N CYS A 166 -8.41 -4.27 -19.95
CA CYS A 166 -9.11 -4.85 -21.10
C CYS A 166 -8.33 -4.55 -22.38
N ARG A 167 -7.73 -5.55 -23.02
CA ARG A 167 -7.03 -5.37 -24.30
C ARG A 167 -7.96 -5.10 -25.49
N ASN A 168 -9.23 -5.50 -25.41
CA ASN A 168 -10.17 -5.31 -26.51
C ASN A 168 -10.62 -3.85 -26.66
N CYS A 169 -11.14 -3.24 -25.58
CA CYS A 169 -11.58 -1.84 -25.63
C CYS A 169 -10.55 -0.86 -25.05
N GLU A 170 -9.35 -1.33 -24.75
CA GLU A 170 -8.22 -0.55 -24.23
C GLU A 170 -8.57 0.32 -23.01
N ARG A 171 -9.24 -0.28 -22.02
CA ARG A 171 -9.59 0.40 -20.75
C ARG A 171 -8.97 -0.30 -19.56
N VAL A 172 -8.73 0.47 -18.51
CA VAL A 172 -8.25 -0.03 -17.21
C VAL A 172 -9.33 0.16 -16.17
N PHE A 173 -9.47 -0.80 -15.27
CA PHE A 173 -10.44 -0.76 -14.18
C PHE A 173 -9.77 -1.09 -12.85
N GLU A 174 -9.99 -0.28 -11.83
CA GLU A 174 -9.63 -0.59 -10.43
C GLU A 174 -10.84 -1.23 -9.74
N THR A 175 -10.58 -2.12 -8.78
CA THR A 175 -11.66 -2.65 -7.92
C THR A 175 -11.94 -1.68 -6.78
N SER A 176 -13.17 -1.17 -6.70
CA SER A 176 -13.60 -0.27 -5.63
C SER A 176 -14.99 -0.66 -5.15
N SER A 177 -15.15 -0.85 -3.84
CA SER A 177 -16.43 -1.20 -3.21
C SER A 177 -17.15 -2.38 -3.87
N GLY A 178 -16.39 -3.36 -4.37
CA GLY A 178 -16.98 -4.53 -5.01
C GLY A 178 -17.48 -4.31 -6.43
N ARG A 179 -16.98 -3.31 -7.14
CA ARG A 179 -17.27 -3.04 -8.55
C ARG A 179 -16.00 -2.62 -9.29
N PHE A 180 -16.03 -2.69 -10.62
CA PHE A 180 -14.99 -2.12 -11.46
C PHE A 180 -15.26 -0.64 -11.70
N ALA A 181 -14.35 0.21 -11.28
CA ALA A 181 -14.35 1.64 -11.58
C ALA A 181 -13.34 1.93 -12.69
N PRO A 182 -13.72 2.67 -13.75
CA PRO A 182 -12.79 3.00 -14.82
C PRO A 182 -11.65 3.87 -14.30
N VAL A 183 -10.45 3.62 -14.80
CA VAL A 183 -9.23 4.36 -14.47
C VAL A 183 -8.74 5.08 -15.71
N GLU A 184 -8.52 6.38 -15.58
CA GLU A 184 -7.81 7.14 -16.59
C GLU A 184 -6.37 6.63 -16.69
N HIS A 185 -5.91 6.35 -17.90
CA HIS A 185 -4.60 5.75 -18.11
C HIS A 185 -3.94 6.29 -19.38
N VAL A 186 -2.62 6.08 -19.47
CA VAL A 186 -1.80 6.40 -20.64
C VAL A 186 -0.71 5.36 -20.79
N ILE A 187 -0.44 4.92 -22.03
CA ILE A 187 0.76 4.18 -22.38
C ILE A 187 1.71 5.11 -23.11
N VAL A 188 2.88 5.37 -22.54
CA VAL A 188 3.89 6.21 -23.18
C VAL A 188 4.63 5.40 -24.24
N ALA A 189 4.78 5.92 -25.45
CA ALA A 189 5.48 5.22 -26.53
C ALA A 189 6.93 4.86 -26.14
N GLY A 190 7.30 3.58 -26.29
CA GLY A 190 8.67 3.12 -26.13
C GLY A 190 9.52 3.33 -27.39
N SER A 191 10.83 3.33 -27.22
CA SER A 191 11.79 3.31 -28.33
C SER A 191 12.58 1.99 -28.27
N GLY A 192 12.16 0.98 -29.04
CA GLY A 192 12.85 -0.31 -29.16
C GLY A 192 11.98 -1.55 -28.83
N GLU A 193 12.47 -2.73 -29.25
CA GLU A 193 11.77 -4.01 -29.16
C GLU A 193 11.77 -4.64 -27.75
N GLU A 194 12.82 -4.44 -26.95
CA GLU A 194 12.94 -4.99 -25.58
C GLU A 194 12.42 -4.02 -24.50
N THR A 195 11.16 -3.62 -24.63
CA THR A 195 10.55 -2.65 -23.72
C THR A 195 9.51 -3.30 -22.80
N THR A 196 9.76 -3.31 -21.49
CA THR A 196 8.76 -3.61 -20.46
C THR A 196 8.08 -2.34 -19.98
N PHE A 197 6.77 -2.36 -19.78
CA PHE A 197 6.01 -1.19 -19.36
C PHE A 197 5.68 -1.25 -17.87
N LEU A 198 6.30 -0.37 -17.08
CA LEU A 198 6.07 -0.32 -15.64
C LEU A 198 5.01 0.75 -15.29
N PRO A 199 4.02 0.43 -14.46
CA PRO A 199 2.95 1.36 -14.14
C PRO A 199 3.33 2.31 -13.00
N PHE A 200 3.01 3.58 -13.17
CA PHE A 200 3.14 4.66 -12.19
C PHE A 200 1.83 5.42 -12.08
N TRP A 201 1.40 5.72 -10.86
CA TRP A 201 0.35 6.69 -10.62
C TRP A 201 0.91 8.11 -10.76
N ARG A 202 0.40 8.84 -11.74
CA ARG A 202 0.62 10.27 -11.91
C ARG A 202 -0.54 11.03 -11.27
N MET A 203 -0.28 11.71 -10.17
CA MET A 203 -1.27 12.47 -9.41
C MET A 203 -0.97 13.96 -9.50
N THR A 204 -1.74 14.69 -10.31
CA THR A 204 -1.66 16.15 -10.36
C THR A 204 -2.33 16.70 -9.11
N ALA A 205 -1.59 17.44 -8.30
CA ALA A 205 -2.09 17.88 -6.99
C ALA A 205 -1.65 19.30 -6.66
N THR A 206 -2.49 19.97 -5.88
CA THR A 206 -2.22 21.30 -5.33
C THR A 206 -2.28 21.24 -3.80
N SER A 207 -1.66 22.23 -3.15
CA SER A 207 -1.73 22.38 -1.69
C SER A 207 -1.90 23.86 -1.34
N THR A 208 -2.64 24.14 -0.27
CA THR A 208 -2.76 25.47 0.30
C THR A 208 -1.69 25.76 1.36
N THR A 209 -1.16 24.72 2.02
CA THR A 209 -0.18 24.88 3.11
C THR A 209 0.91 23.80 3.03
N PRO A 210 2.12 24.11 2.53
CA PRO A 210 2.48 25.36 1.88
C PRO A 210 1.70 25.55 0.56
N PRO A 211 1.49 26.80 0.11
CA PRO A 211 0.86 27.10 -1.18
C PRO A 211 1.69 26.50 -2.32
N MET A 212 1.08 25.63 -3.12
CA MET A 212 1.77 24.91 -4.18
C MET A 212 0.78 24.63 -5.30
N GLN A 213 0.97 25.31 -6.43
CA GLN A 213 0.13 25.19 -7.61
C GLN A 213 0.92 24.68 -8.81
N SER A 214 2.21 25.04 -8.88
CA SER A 214 3.09 24.69 -9.99
C SER A 214 4.25 23.79 -9.57
N PHE A 215 4.94 23.24 -10.57
CA PHE A 215 6.20 22.54 -10.34
C PHE A 215 7.29 23.51 -9.87
N ALA A 216 7.29 24.77 -10.32
CA ALA A 216 8.22 25.78 -9.83
C ALA A 216 8.04 26.06 -8.32
N ASP A 217 6.80 26.11 -7.81
CA ASP A 217 6.53 26.23 -6.38
C ASP A 217 7.13 25.07 -5.60
N PHE A 218 6.94 23.85 -6.11
CA PHE A 218 7.49 22.64 -5.51
C PHE A 218 9.01 22.69 -5.39
N ILE A 219 9.70 23.12 -6.44
CA ILE A 219 11.16 23.28 -6.47
C ILE A 219 11.65 24.29 -5.42
N ARG A 220 10.95 25.43 -5.27
CA ARG A 220 11.26 26.46 -4.25
C ARG A 220 11.01 25.96 -2.84
N ILE A 221 9.85 25.36 -2.59
CA ILE A 221 9.43 24.85 -1.27
C ILE A 221 10.38 23.76 -0.77
N THR A 222 10.75 22.84 -1.67
CA THR A 222 11.68 21.75 -1.34
C THR A 222 13.15 22.21 -1.33
N ARG A 223 13.42 23.46 -1.75
CA ARG A 223 14.75 24.10 -1.84
C ARG A 223 15.73 23.32 -2.68
N GLN A 224 15.31 22.89 -3.87
CA GLN A 224 16.23 22.25 -4.81
C GLN A 224 17.34 23.22 -5.23
N PRO A 225 18.56 22.74 -5.54
CA PRO A 225 19.69 23.55 -5.98
C PRO A 225 19.54 23.91 -7.47
N ARG A 226 18.36 24.37 -7.88
CA ARG A 226 18.03 24.73 -9.26
C ARG A 226 17.05 25.89 -9.26
N ILE A 227 17.27 26.84 -10.17
CA ILE A 227 16.35 27.93 -10.42
C ILE A 227 15.28 27.39 -11.39
N PRO A 228 13.98 27.39 -11.01
CA PRO A 228 12.94 26.94 -11.90
C PRO A 228 12.82 27.91 -13.09
N PRO A 229 12.84 27.41 -14.34
CA PRO A 229 12.66 28.24 -15.51
C PRO A 229 11.19 28.69 -15.66
N PRO A 230 10.89 29.75 -16.44
CA PRO A 230 9.55 30.34 -16.51
C PRO A 230 8.45 29.38 -16.95
N GLU A 231 8.75 28.38 -17.78
CA GLU A 231 7.81 27.35 -18.21
C GLU A 231 7.26 26.52 -17.03
N TRP A 232 8.04 26.35 -15.95
CA TRP A 232 7.61 25.56 -14.79
C TRP A 232 6.60 26.27 -13.91
N GLU A 233 6.45 27.60 -14.06
CA GLU A 233 5.42 28.37 -13.35
C GLU A 233 4.01 27.99 -13.81
N LYS A 234 3.88 27.62 -15.09
CA LYS A 234 2.60 27.19 -15.69
C LYS A 234 2.44 25.67 -15.69
N MET A 235 3.49 24.92 -15.35
CA MET A 235 3.47 23.47 -15.32
C MET A 235 2.84 22.98 -14.01
N PRO A 236 1.71 22.26 -14.03
CA PRO A 236 1.11 21.69 -12.82
C PRO A 236 2.04 20.65 -12.19
N LEU A 237 2.12 20.64 -10.87
CA LEU A 237 2.85 19.60 -10.14
C LEU A 237 2.14 18.25 -10.26
N SER A 238 2.85 17.24 -10.78
CA SER A 238 2.43 15.84 -10.68
C SER A 238 3.36 15.06 -9.75
N PHE A 239 2.78 14.36 -8.78
CA PHE A 239 3.49 13.35 -8.00
C PHE A 239 3.47 12.01 -8.75
N TRP A 240 4.60 11.33 -8.76
CA TRP A 240 4.77 10.07 -9.49
C TRP A 240 5.09 8.95 -8.52
N CYS A 241 4.12 8.08 -8.28
CA CYS A 241 4.25 6.95 -7.36
C CYS A 241 4.28 5.64 -8.16
N PRO A 242 5.21 4.70 -7.89
CA PRO A 242 5.11 3.36 -8.43
C PRO A 242 3.73 2.74 -8.15
N ALA A 243 3.08 2.19 -9.16
CA ALA A 243 1.76 1.54 -9.02
C ALA A 243 1.89 0.05 -8.67
N PHE A 244 3.04 -0.35 -8.14
CA PHE A 244 3.37 -1.70 -7.76
C PHE A 244 4.11 -1.73 -6.42
N ARG A 245 3.93 -2.84 -5.69
CA ARG A 245 4.61 -3.11 -4.43
C ARG A 245 6.08 -3.39 -4.66
N ILE A 246 6.94 -2.70 -3.90
CA ILE A 246 8.40 -2.89 -3.94
C ILE A 246 8.99 -2.59 -2.57
N ARG A 247 10.25 -2.98 -2.34
CA ARG A 247 10.94 -2.72 -1.08
C ARG A 247 10.95 -1.21 -0.77
N PRO A 248 10.67 -0.79 0.48
CA PRO A 248 10.44 0.60 0.82
C PRO A 248 11.58 1.57 0.47
N LYS A 249 12.85 1.13 0.55
CA LYS A 249 13.99 1.95 0.11
C LYS A 249 13.90 2.32 -1.38
N ILE A 250 13.61 1.32 -2.22
CA ILE A 250 13.49 1.50 -3.68
C ILE A 250 12.22 2.29 -3.99
N PHE A 251 11.13 2.04 -3.28
CA PHE A 251 9.91 2.82 -3.40
C PHE A 251 10.16 4.33 -3.22
N LEU A 252 10.86 4.76 -2.15
CA LEU A 252 11.19 6.18 -1.95
C LEU A 252 12.12 6.71 -3.04
N GLN A 253 13.10 5.93 -3.48
CA GLN A 253 13.99 6.32 -4.56
C GLN A 253 13.19 6.61 -5.84
N LEU A 254 12.29 5.69 -6.24
CA LEU A 254 11.46 5.84 -7.43
C LEU A 254 10.46 6.99 -7.31
N LEU A 255 9.82 7.13 -6.14
CA LEU A 255 8.93 8.25 -5.84
C LEU A 255 9.64 9.59 -6.06
N ARG A 256 10.90 9.69 -5.61
CA ARG A 256 11.73 10.89 -5.77
C ARG A 256 12.15 11.14 -7.21
N THR A 257 12.79 10.14 -7.83
CA THR A 257 13.35 10.31 -9.17
C THR A 257 12.27 10.59 -10.19
N ALA A 258 11.13 9.89 -10.12
CA ALA A 258 10.01 10.10 -11.02
C ALA A 258 9.34 11.46 -10.78
N THR A 259 9.09 11.85 -9.52
CA THR A 259 8.46 13.15 -9.21
C THR A 259 9.35 14.33 -9.63
N MET A 260 10.66 14.21 -9.50
CA MET A 260 11.59 15.24 -9.97
C MET A 260 11.78 15.25 -11.47
N ALA A 261 11.76 14.10 -12.13
CA ALA A 261 11.94 13.99 -13.57
C ALA A 261 10.73 14.49 -14.37
N GLN A 262 9.52 14.43 -13.78
CA GLN A 262 8.25 14.73 -14.47
C GLN A 262 8.16 14.09 -15.88
N PRO A 263 8.26 12.74 -16.01
CA PRO A 263 8.36 12.09 -17.31
C PRO A 263 7.27 12.55 -18.29
N PRO A 264 7.64 12.92 -19.52
CA PRO A 264 6.67 13.41 -20.50
C PRO A 264 5.70 12.29 -20.89
N CYS A 265 4.42 12.65 -21.04
CA CYS A 265 3.35 11.78 -21.52
C CYS A 265 2.67 12.45 -22.73
N PRO A 266 3.33 12.51 -23.90
CA PRO A 266 2.84 13.27 -25.05
C PRO A 266 1.56 12.69 -25.70
N GLY A 267 1.16 11.48 -25.31
CA GLY A 267 -0.05 10.82 -25.78
C GLY A 267 -0.08 9.36 -25.34
N SER A 268 -1.23 8.70 -25.49
CA SER A 268 -1.36 7.26 -25.24
C SER A 268 -1.21 6.49 -26.55
N VAL A 269 -0.39 5.45 -26.55
CA VAL A 269 -0.43 4.41 -27.60
C VAL A 269 -1.35 3.27 -27.17
N SER A 270 -1.79 2.47 -28.15
CA SER A 270 -2.57 1.24 -27.92
C SER A 270 -1.82 0.25 -27.02
N PHE A 271 -2.56 -0.53 -26.22
CA PHE A 271 -1.98 -1.63 -25.43
C PHE A 271 -1.32 -2.67 -26.36
N GLY A 272 -2.01 -3.06 -27.43
CA GLY A 272 -1.59 -4.16 -28.30
C GLY A 272 -1.19 -5.40 -27.49
N GLN A 273 -0.06 -6.01 -27.86
CA GLN A 273 0.55 -7.14 -27.12
C GLN A 273 1.70 -6.70 -26.21
N LYS A 274 1.74 -5.43 -25.78
CA LYS A 274 2.83 -4.92 -24.94
C LYS A 274 2.89 -5.65 -23.59
N PRO A 275 4.09 -5.94 -23.06
CA PRO A 275 4.29 -6.53 -21.75
C PRO A 275 4.07 -5.48 -20.65
N LEU A 276 2.84 -5.39 -20.16
CA LEU A 276 2.44 -4.50 -19.09
C LEU A 276 2.70 -5.17 -17.74
N PHE A 277 3.52 -4.54 -16.89
CA PHE A 277 3.73 -5.03 -15.53
C PHE A 277 2.47 -4.79 -14.69
N PRO A 278 2.07 -5.73 -13.81
CA PRO A 278 0.82 -5.63 -13.05
C PRO A 278 0.80 -4.43 -12.09
N VAL A 279 -0.38 -3.83 -11.97
CA VAL A 279 -0.67 -2.79 -10.97
C VAL A 279 -1.02 -3.47 -9.66
N THR A 280 -0.15 -3.42 -8.65
CA THR A 280 -0.33 -4.12 -7.36
C THR A 280 -0.51 -3.17 -6.16
N LEU A 281 -0.53 -1.87 -6.43
CA LEU A 281 -0.74 -0.79 -5.46
C LEU A 281 -1.84 0.13 -6.00
N PRO A 282 -3.00 0.26 -5.32
CA PRO A 282 -4.13 1.08 -5.78
C PRO A 282 -3.86 2.59 -5.67
N ALA A 283 -4.64 3.37 -6.42
CA ALA A 283 -4.50 4.84 -6.46
C ALA A 283 -4.71 5.49 -5.08
N SER A 284 -5.63 4.95 -4.27
CA SER A 284 -5.92 5.44 -2.91
C SER A 284 -4.73 5.27 -1.97
N GLU A 285 -3.94 4.21 -2.14
CA GLU A 285 -2.70 3.96 -1.41
C GLU A 285 -1.57 4.84 -1.92
N ALA A 286 -1.46 5.01 -3.24
CA ALA A 286 -0.50 5.92 -3.86
C ALA A 286 -0.68 7.36 -3.37
N ALA A 287 -1.92 7.82 -3.19
CA ALA A 287 -2.23 9.16 -2.70
C ALA A 287 -1.65 9.44 -1.29
N GLN A 288 -1.46 8.40 -0.47
CA GLN A 288 -0.82 8.55 0.85
C GLN A 288 0.67 8.94 0.73
N SER A 289 1.31 8.68 -0.42
CA SER A 289 2.73 8.96 -0.63
C SER A 289 3.06 10.43 -0.95
N LEU A 290 2.08 11.29 -1.25
CA LEU A 290 2.34 12.68 -1.67
C LEU A 290 3.15 13.48 -0.63
N LYS A 291 2.78 13.35 0.65
CA LYS A 291 3.54 13.98 1.74
C LYS A 291 4.92 13.37 1.92
N LEU A 292 5.08 12.06 1.67
CA LEU A 292 6.40 11.43 1.69
C LEU A 292 7.27 11.95 0.56
N ALA A 293 6.73 12.12 -0.64
CA ALA A 293 7.46 12.67 -1.78
C ALA A 293 7.94 14.09 -1.46
N LEU A 294 7.04 14.93 -0.95
CA LEU A 294 7.38 16.29 -0.51
C LEU A 294 8.46 16.28 0.59
N ALA A 295 8.32 15.43 1.61
CA ALA A 295 9.28 15.34 2.70
C ALA A 295 10.66 14.85 2.23
N ASP A 296 10.70 13.81 1.41
CA ASP A 296 11.96 13.18 1.01
C ASP A 296 12.69 13.94 -0.11
N LEU A 297 11.97 14.74 -0.90
CA LEU A 297 12.57 15.68 -1.85
C LEU A 297 13.06 16.97 -1.20
N THR A 298 12.62 17.30 0.02
CA THR A 298 13.06 18.53 0.68
C THR A 298 14.49 18.45 1.20
N ILE A 299 15.29 19.45 0.84
CA ILE A 299 16.69 19.56 1.27
C ILE A 299 16.78 20.00 2.73
N LYS A 300 16.18 21.15 3.08
CA LYS A 300 16.15 21.64 4.46
C LYS A 300 14.92 21.11 5.21
N LYS A 301 14.99 19.83 5.59
CA LYS A 301 13.89 19.07 6.23
C LYS A 301 13.33 19.74 7.50
N SER A 302 14.19 20.40 8.28
CA SER A 302 13.82 21.14 9.50
C SER A 302 12.73 22.18 9.30
N ASP A 303 12.67 22.77 8.11
CA ASP A 303 11.75 23.88 7.83
C ASP A 303 10.40 23.37 7.31
N LEU A 304 10.39 22.24 6.62
CA LEU A 304 9.18 21.66 6.03
C LEU A 304 8.51 20.62 6.93
N PHE A 305 9.27 19.78 7.63
CA PHE A 305 8.72 18.68 8.42
C PHE A 305 7.64 19.14 9.41
N PRO A 306 7.83 20.24 10.18
CA PRO A 306 6.79 20.80 11.03
C PRO A 306 5.49 21.19 10.31
N LEU A 307 5.51 21.41 9.00
CA LEU A 307 4.34 21.77 8.18
C LEU A 307 3.57 20.54 7.69
N LEU A 308 4.21 19.35 7.59
CA LEU A 308 3.58 18.13 7.08
C LEU A 308 2.25 17.74 7.79
N PRO A 309 2.07 17.93 9.11
CA PRO A 309 0.78 17.69 9.77
C PRO A 309 -0.34 18.60 9.24
N LYS A 310 -0.02 19.83 8.83
CA LYS A 310 -0.96 20.83 8.33
C LYS A 310 -1.16 20.73 6.82
N THR A 311 -0.19 20.19 6.09
CA THR A 311 -0.29 20.02 4.64
C THR A 311 -1.45 19.12 4.26
N ARG A 312 -2.21 19.53 3.25
CA ARG A 312 -3.28 18.76 2.62
C ARG A 312 -3.14 18.96 1.13
N PHE A 313 -3.06 17.84 0.42
CA PHE A 313 -3.05 17.86 -1.03
C PHE A 313 -4.47 17.63 -1.54
N THR A 314 -4.87 18.45 -2.50
CA THR A 314 -6.05 18.22 -3.32
C THR A 314 -5.58 17.61 -4.62
N VAL A 315 -5.91 16.32 -4.85
CA VAL A 315 -5.57 15.64 -6.10
C VAL A 315 -6.62 16.03 -7.14
N VAL A 316 -6.19 16.78 -8.16
CA VAL A 316 -7.03 17.29 -9.24
C VAL A 316 -7.26 16.22 -10.30
N ARG A 317 -6.23 15.41 -10.58
CA ARG A 317 -6.28 14.34 -11.59
C ARG A 317 -5.38 13.19 -11.19
N THR A 318 -5.86 11.98 -11.38
CA THR A 318 -5.11 10.73 -11.16
C THR A 318 -5.11 9.93 -12.46
N THR A 319 -3.93 9.65 -12.98
CA THR A 319 -3.76 8.91 -14.23
C THR A 319 -2.78 7.75 -13.99
N LEU A 320 -3.13 6.55 -14.45
CA LEU A 320 -2.23 5.41 -14.48
C LEU A 320 -1.34 5.50 -15.73
N ALA A 321 -0.07 5.83 -15.55
CA ALA A 321 0.90 5.93 -16.64
C ALA A 321 1.77 4.68 -16.71
N TYR A 322 1.74 3.98 -17.83
CA TYR A 322 2.70 2.94 -18.15
C TYR A 322 3.89 3.55 -18.88
N LEU A 323 5.03 3.55 -18.20
CA LEU A 323 6.27 4.10 -18.74
C LEU A 323 7.10 2.98 -19.37
N PRO A 324 7.73 3.21 -20.54
CA PRO A 324 8.59 2.24 -21.19
C PRO A 324 9.96 2.15 -20.51
N PHE A 325 10.37 0.93 -20.16
CA PHE A 325 11.68 0.62 -19.63
C PHE A 325 12.40 -0.36 -20.56
N ARG A 326 13.64 -0.01 -20.92
CA ARG A 326 14.54 -0.90 -21.65
C ARG A 326 15.20 -1.87 -20.69
N ASP A 327 15.26 -3.10 -21.11
CA ASP A 327 15.90 -4.18 -20.39
C ASP A 327 17.38 -4.28 -20.75
N ASN A 328 18.28 -4.10 -19.78
CA ASN A 328 19.73 -4.23 -19.96
C ASN A 328 20.27 -5.52 -19.29
N GLY A 329 19.45 -6.57 -19.16
CA GLY A 329 19.79 -7.84 -18.54
C GLY A 329 19.52 -7.87 -17.03
N ARG A 330 20.16 -6.99 -16.24
CA ARG A 330 19.97 -6.92 -14.76
C ARG A 330 19.01 -5.81 -14.33
N GLU A 331 19.01 -4.71 -15.05
CA GLU A 331 18.28 -3.50 -14.70
C GLU A 331 17.31 -3.11 -15.81
N LEU A 332 16.22 -2.47 -15.41
CA LEU A 332 15.26 -1.80 -16.26
C LEU A 332 15.54 -0.30 -16.20
N THR A 333 15.76 0.33 -17.35
CA THR A 333 16.07 1.77 -17.45
C THR A 333 15.00 2.50 -18.25
N GLN A 334 14.47 3.59 -17.71
CA GLN A 334 13.40 4.35 -18.37
C GLN A 334 13.98 5.22 -19.50
N SER A 335 13.37 5.13 -20.68
CA SER A 335 13.79 5.96 -21.82
C SER A 335 13.33 7.42 -21.65
N GLY A 336 14.26 8.33 -21.37
CA GLY A 336 13.98 9.77 -21.22
C GLY A 336 14.03 10.32 -19.79
N SER A 337 14.38 9.49 -18.80
CA SER A 337 14.61 9.92 -17.42
C SER A 337 15.67 9.05 -16.74
N SER A 338 16.14 9.46 -15.56
CA SER A 338 17.15 8.73 -14.77
C SER A 338 16.56 7.62 -13.88
N ILE A 339 15.39 7.08 -14.24
CA ILE A 339 14.71 6.05 -13.45
C ILE A 339 15.28 4.68 -13.84
N THR A 340 15.89 4.01 -12.87
CA THR A 340 16.45 2.65 -13.02
C THR A 340 15.94 1.74 -11.91
N ILE A 341 15.61 0.49 -12.24
CA ILE A 341 15.07 -0.52 -11.33
C ILE A 341 15.76 -1.86 -11.55
N ASP A 342 16.28 -2.49 -10.49
CA ASP A 342 16.72 -3.88 -10.52
C ASP A 342 15.52 -4.82 -10.73
N LYS A 343 15.58 -5.72 -11.71
CA LYS A 343 14.48 -6.64 -12.02
C LYS A 343 14.08 -7.52 -10.83
N ASN A 344 15.05 -8.03 -10.08
CA ASN A 344 14.77 -8.90 -8.94
C ASN A 344 13.98 -8.15 -7.86
N ALA A 345 14.16 -6.82 -7.77
CA ALA A 345 13.40 -6.01 -6.83
C ALA A 345 11.89 -6.01 -7.13
N LEU A 346 11.49 -6.13 -8.39
CA LEU A 346 10.09 -6.26 -8.79
C LEU A 346 9.50 -7.61 -8.32
N ASP A 347 10.22 -8.70 -8.54
CA ASP A 347 9.79 -10.05 -8.15
C ASP A 347 9.69 -10.22 -6.63
N PHE A 348 10.69 -9.72 -5.89
CA PHE A 348 10.63 -9.71 -4.43
C PHE A 348 9.54 -8.78 -3.90
N GLY A 349 9.26 -7.68 -4.60
CA GLY A 349 8.22 -6.72 -4.26
C GLY A 349 6.82 -7.33 -4.19
N ARG A 350 6.52 -8.25 -5.11
CA ARG A 350 5.21 -8.97 -5.15
C ARG A 350 4.97 -9.90 -3.97
N LYS A 351 6.03 -10.28 -3.24
CA LYS A 351 5.94 -11.15 -2.04
C LYS A 351 5.71 -10.35 -0.74
N LEU A 352 5.81 -9.02 -0.79
CA LEU A 352 5.68 -8.13 0.37
C LEU A 352 4.24 -8.01 0.90
#